data_AF-C5ATN2-F1
#
_entry.id   AF-C5ATN2-F1
#
_cell.length_a   1.000
_cell.length_b   1.000
_cell.length_c   1.000
_cell.angle_alpha   90.00
_cell.angle_beta   90.00
_cell.angle_gamma   90.00
#
_symmetry.space_group_name_H-M   'P 1'
#
loop_
_entity.id
_entity.type
_entity.pdbx_description
1 polymer ?
#
loop_
_entity_poly.entity_id
_entity_poly.type
_entity_poly.pdbx_seq_one_letter_code
_entity_poly.pdbx_strand_id
1 'polypeptide(L)'
;MRLRFAGWELVVSALAGVWAGYAMPSAFYGEGTAEIVTVLGFLIAALVPAMALGATAIRAGGFSVLRIQRLGEAVDRQIRVFAGLFLYTLAACVVAIMGKLLKWAIPAIPLDWFDHAPLDPSFLFPGVLTFLFVFLGVRSVAFITGILSILRLTTTIAIDEARARDRLRDRGDEDALAAYEMPKDYAVRVELPH
;
A
#
# COMPACT_ATOMS: atom_id res chain seq x y z
N MET A 1 -8.84 11.43 -2.56
CA MET A 1 -7.45 11.81 -2.90
C MET A 1 -7.18 11.46 -4.35
N ARG A 2 -6.88 12.46 -5.21
CA ARG A 2 -6.27 12.17 -6.51
C ARG A 2 -4.86 11.65 -6.24
N LEU A 3 -4.48 10.52 -6.84
CA LEU A 3 -3.08 10.12 -6.92
C LEU A 3 -2.36 11.18 -7.75
N ARG A 4 -1.95 12.27 -7.12
CA ARG A 4 -1.01 13.19 -7.74
C ARG A 4 0.30 12.41 -7.75
N PHE A 5 0.63 11.86 -8.91
CA PHE A 5 2.03 11.62 -9.24
C PHE A 5 2.70 12.97 -9.07
N ALA A 6 3.37 13.12 -7.93
CA ALA A 6 4.16 14.29 -7.70
C ALA A 6 5.38 14.05 -8.58
N GLY A 7 5.40 14.67 -9.77
CA GLY A 7 6.37 14.36 -10.83
C GLY A 7 7.83 14.41 -10.37
N TRP A 8 8.10 15.05 -9.22
CA TRP A 8 9.39 15.01 -8.54
C TRP A 8 9.88 13.59 -8.23
N GLU A 9 9.01 12.62 -7.92
CA GLU A 9 9.42 11.23 -7.65
C GLU A 9 10.11 10.64 -8.89
N LEU A 10 9.52 10.86 -10.07
CA LEU A 10 10.10 10.43 -11.35
C LEU A 10 11.41 11.14 -11.65
N VAL A 11 11.49 12.45 -11.36
CA VAL A 11 12.70 13.24 -11.58
C VAL A 11 13.84 12.75 -10.68
N VAL A 12 13.58 12.54 -9.39
CA VAL A 12 14.59 12.04 -8.44
C VAL A 12 15.06 10.64 -8.84
N SER A 13 14.15 9.75 -9.18
CA SER A 13 14.51 8.41 -9.65
C SER A 13 15.30 8.46 -10.95
N ALA A 14 14.92 9.31 -11.91
CA ALA A 14 15.60 9.44 -13.19
C ALA A 14 17.02 9.96 -13.01
N LEU A 15 17.21 11.00 -12.18
CA LEU A 15 18.53 11.53 -11.86
C LEU A 15 19.39 10.49 -11.14
N ALA A 16 18.84 9.73 -10.21
CA ALA A 16 19.55 8.65 -9.54
C ALA A 16 19.95 7.54 -10.51
N GLY A 17 19.09 7.18 -11.46
CA GLY A 17 19.39 6.22 -12.52
C GLY A 17 20.52 6.67 -13.45
N VAL A 18 20.44 7.92 -13.94
CA VAL A 18 21.51 8.49 -14.80
C VAL A 18 22.83 8.54 -14.04
N TRP A 19 22.81 8.99 -12.78
CA TRP A 19 24.00 9.04 -11.94
C TRP A 19 24.61 7.65 -11.73
N ALA A 20 23.79 6.64 -11.40
CA ALA A 20 24.27 5.29 -11.19
C ALA A 20 24.81 4.64 -12.48
N GLY A 21 24.16 4.88 -13.62
CA GLY A 21 24.65 4.40 -14.92
C GLY A 21 26.04 4.94 -15.27
N TYR A 22 26.34 6.18 -14.89
CA TYR A 22 27.64 6.81 -15.16
C TYR A 22 28.71 6.50 -14.09
N ALA A 23 28.32 6.49 -12.82
CA ALA A 23 29.26 6.43 -11.70
C ALA A 23 29.52 5.03 -11.15
N MET A 24 28.58 4.06 -11.33
CA MET A 24 28.72 2.74 -10.72
C MET A 24 29.25 1.70 -11.71
N PRO A 25 30.26 0.89 -11.32
CA PRO A 25 30.70 -0.25 -12.10
C PRO A 25 29.58 -1.29 -12.23
N SER A 26 29.40 -1.87 -13.41
CA SER A 26 28.44 -2.94 -13.66
C SER A 26 28.66 -4.18 -12.78
N ALA A 27 29.91 -4.43 -12.38
CA ALA A 27 30.29 -5.52 -11.47
C ALA A 27 29.55 -5.47 -10.11
N PHE A 28 29.30 -4.26 -9.58
CA PHE A 28 28.58 -4.07 -8.32
C PHE A 28 27.18 -4.70 -8.37
N TYR A 29 26.47 -4.52 -9.49
CA TYR A 29 25.15 -5.09 -9.70
C TYR A 29 25.20 -6.59 -9.95
N GLY A 30 26.26 -7.09 -10.60
CA GLY A 30 26.50 -8.51 -10.80
C GLY A 30 26.63 -9.30 -9.50
N GLU A 31 27.44 -8.81 -8.59
CA GLU A 31 27.64 -9.44 -7.27
C GLU A 31 26.38 -9.32 -6.41
N GLY A 32 25.73 -8.15 -6.39
CA GLY A 32 24.54 -7.89 -5.56
C GLY A 32 23.20 -8.33 -6.15
N THR A 33 23.16 -9.00 -7.31
CA THR A 33 21.88 -9.30 -7.99
C THR A 33 20.97 -10.17 -7.13
N ALA A 34 21.53 -11.13 -6.39
CA ALA A 34 20.75 -12.05 -5.58
C ALA A 34 20.01 -11.30 -4.46
N GLU A 35 20.73 -10.43 -3.77
CA GLU A 35 20.24 -9.58 -2.69
C GLU A 35 19.16 -8.62 -3.17
N ILE A 36 19.36 -7.99 -4.34
CA ILE A 36 18.37 -7.10 -4.96
C ILE A 36 17.08 -7.88 -5.23
N VAL A 37 17.17 -9.05 -5.87
CA VAL A 37 16.00 -9.90 -6.16
C VAL A 37 15.32 -10.37 -4.87
N THR A 38 16.09 -10.72 -3.83
CA THR A 38 15.54 -11.09 -2.53
C THR A 38 14.76 -9.95 -1.88
N VAL A 39 15.28 -8.72 -1.89
CA VAL A 39 14.56 -7.54 -1.38
C VAL A 39 13.29 -7.26 -2.16
N LEU A 40 13.34 -7.34 -3.49
CA LEU A 40 12.16 -7.20 -4.35
C LEU A 40 11.12 -8.31 -4.07
N GLY A 41 11.58 -9.53 -3.79
CA GLY A 41 10.74 -10.65 -3.36
C GLY A 41 10.03 -10.38 -2.03
N PHE A 42 10.72 -9.82 -1.03
CA PHE A 42 10.10 -9.42 0.23
C PHE A 42 9.06 -8.32 0.04
N LEU A 43 9.33 -7.34 -0.82
CA LEU A 43 8.37 -6.30 -1.18
C LEU A 43 7.08 -6.91 -1.76
N ILE A 44 7.21 -7.82 -2.75
CA ILE A 44 6.06 -8.53 -3.32
C ILE A 44 5.30 -9.32 -2.26
N ALA A 45 6.00 -10.06 -1.41
CA ALA A 45 5.40 -10.87 -0.36
C ALA A 45 4.60 -10.01 0.64
N ALA A 46 5.03 -8.78 0.92
CA ALA A 46 4.31 -7.85 1.78
C ALA A 46 3.09 -7.20 1.10
N LEU A 47 3.12 -7.01 -0.23
CA LEU A 47 2.02 -6.39 -0.98
C LEU A 47 0.75 -7.26 -0.99
N VAL A 48 0.91 -8.59 -1.13
CA VAL A 48 -0.24 -9.50 -1.32
C VAL A 48 -1.18 -9.56 -0.10
N PRO A 49 -0.70 -9.74 1.15
CA PRO A 49 -1.56 -9.69 2.32
C PRO A 49 -2.25 -8.34 2.51
N ALA A 50 -1.57 -7.23 2.16
CA ALA A 50 -2.16 -5.90 2.25
C ALA A 50 -3.34 -5.72 1.29
N MET A 51 -3.27 -6.30 0.08
CA MET A 51 -4.40 -6.34 -0.86
C MET A 51 -5.56 -7.17 -0.31
N ALA A 52 -5.27 -8.35 0.25
CA ALA A 52 -6.28 -9.23 0.83
C ALA A 52 -7.02 -8.56 2.01
N LEU A 53 -6.30 -7.87 2.90
CA LEU A 53 -6.89 -7.12 4.01
C LEU A 53 -7.81 -5.98 3.52
N GLY A 54 -7.45 -5.31 2.42
CA GLY A 54 -8.31 -4.29 1.81
C GLY A 54 -9.64 -4.87 1.31
N ALA A 55 -9.61 -6.07 0.73
CA ALA A 55 -10.80 -6.74 0.23
C ALA A 55 -11.70 -7.25 1.37
N THR A 56 -11.13 -7.80 2.45
CA THR A 56 -11.91 -8.32 3.58
C THR A 56 -12.56 -7.22 4.40
N ALA A 57 -11.95 -6.02 4.49
CA ALA A 57 -12.51 -4.87 5.19
C ALA A 57 -13.89 -4.44 4.64
N ILE A 58 -14.14 -4.63 3.34
CA ILE A 58 -15.44 -4.29 2.72
C ILE A 58 -16.55 -5.25 3.17
N ARG A 59 -16.22 -6.53 3.43
CA ARG A 59 -17.20 -7.58 3.72
C ARG A 59 -17.77 -7.50 5.15
N ALA A 60 -17.12 -6.78 6.06
CA ALA A 60 -17.33 -6.95 7.50
C ALA A 60 -18.38 -6.04 8.17
N GLY A 61 -19.16 -5.21 7.46
CA GLY A 61 -20.06 -4.25 8.13
C GLY A 61 -21.44 -4.05 7.52
N GLY A 62 -22.43 -3.86 8.40
CA GLY A 62 -23.80 -3.40 8.09
C GLY A 62 -23.84 -1.91 7.75
N PHE A 63 -23.07 -1.50 6.76
CA PHE A 63 -22.92 -0.10 6.39
C PHE A 63 -24.12 0.42 5.58
N SER A 64 -24.36 1.74 5.65
CA SER A 64 -25.22 2.38 4.66
C SER A 64 -24.59 2.31 3.27
N VAL A 65 -25.43 2.18 2.24
CA VAL A 65 -25.00 2.03 0.83
C VAL A 65 -23.99 3.11 0.41
N LEU A 66 -24.20 4.36 0.85
CA LEU A 66 -23.31 5.48 0.54
C LEU A 66 -21.89 5.31 1.15
N ARG A 67 -21.78 4.75 2.36
CA ARG A 67 -20.48 4.47 2.98
C ARG A 67 -19.75 3.33 2.26
N ILE A 68 -20.48 2.30 1.84
CA ILE A 68 -19.91 1.18 1.07
C ILE A 68 -19.31 1.68 -0.24
N GLN A 69 -20.01 2.56 -0.97
CA GLN A 69 -19.51 3.12 -2.22
C GLN A 69 -18.20 3.91 -2.01
N ARG A 70 -18.15 4.80 -1.01
CA ARG A 70 -16.93 5.57 -0.70
C ARG A 70 -15.77 4.69 -0.26
N LEU A 71 -16.05 3.65 0.52
CA LEU A 71 -15.05 2.66 0.93
C LEU A 71 -14.53 1.88 -0.29
N GLY A 72 -15.44 1.42 -1.16
CA GLY A 72 -15.09 0.74 -2.41
C GLY A 72 -14.18 1.58 -3.31
N GLU A 73 -14.48 2.87 -3.50
CA GLU A 73 -13.61 3.77 -4.25
C GLU A 73 -12.24 3.99 -3.61
N ALA A 74 -12.15 3.98 -2.28
CA ALA A 74 -10.88 4.11 -1.57
C ALA A 74 -10.03 2.85 -1.74
N VAL A 75 -10.64 1.68 -1.55
CA VAL A 75 -10.00 0.37 -1.69
C VAL A 75 -9.58 0.13 -3.14
N ASP A 76 -10.42 0.43 -4.12
CA ASP A 76 -10.09 0.28 -5.55
C ASP A 76 -8.88 1.14 -5.93
N ARG A 77 -8.85 2.41 -5.50
CA ARG A 77 -7.68 3.28 -5.69
C ARG A 77 -6.41 2.68 -5.11
N GLN A 78 -6.51 2.07 -3.93
CA GLN A 78 -5.36 1.47 -3.27
C GLN A 78 -4.90 0.18 -3.94
N ILE A 79 -5.84 -0.67 -4.37
CA ILE A 79 -5.55 -1.86 -5.18
C ILE A 79 -4.81 -1.47 -6.46
N ARG A 80 -5.20 -0.39 -7.14
CA ARG A 80 -4.48 0.11 -8.32
C ARG A 80 -3.05 0.55 -8.01
N VAL A 81 -2.83 1.21 -6.87
CA VAL A 81 -1.47 1.58 -6.42
C VAL A 81 -0.63 0.34 -6.14
N PHE A 82 -1.22 -0.66 -5.46
CA PHE A 82 -0.55 -1.91 -5.12
C PHE A 82 -0.22 -2.73 -6.38
N ALA A 83 -1.16 -2.82 -7.32
CA ALA A 83 -0.95 -3.46 -8.61
C ALA A 83 0.15 -2.75 -9.42
N GLY A 84 0.16 -1.41 -9.43
CA GLY A 84 1.23 -0.64 -10.06
C GLY A 84 2.59 -0.95 -9.45
N LEU A 85 2.71 -0.84 -8.12
CA LEU A 85 3.94 -1.19 -7.39
C LEU A 85 4.39 -2.62 -7.68
N PHE A 86 3.48 -3.58 -7.67
CA PHE A 86 3.76 -4.97 -7.99
C PHE A 86 4.34 -5.12 -9.41
N LEU A 87 3.74 -4.46 -10.41
CA LEU A 87 4.24 -4.47 -11.78
C LEU A 87 5.63 -3.83 -11.90
N TYR A 88 5.89 -2.73 -11.19
CA TYR A 88 7.23 -2.12 -11.16
C TYR A 88 8.27 -3.04 -10.52
N THR A 89 7.91 -3.72 -9.43
CA THR A 89 8.80 -4.70 -8.78
C THR A 89 9.08 -5.89 -9.70
N LEU A 90 8.07 -6.40 -10.41
CA LEU A 90 8.22 -7.45 -11.40
C LEU A 90 9.13 -7.00 -12.56
N ALA A 91 8.93 -5.79 -13.08
CA ALA A 91 9.80 -5.21 -14.10
C ALA A 91 11.25 -5.09 -13.61
N ALA A 92 11.48 -4.65 -12.37
CA ALA A 92 12.81 -4.59 -11.78
C ALA A 92 13.46 -5.97 -11.67
N CYS A 93 12.71 -7.00 -11.27
CA CYS A 93 13.19 -8.38 -11.26
C CYS A 93 13.57 -8.86 -12.66
N VAL A 94 12.74 -8.59 -13.67
CA VAL A 94 13.04 -8.96 -15.07
C VAL A 94 14.31 -8.27 -15.55
N VAL A 95 14.47 -6.98 -15.28
CA VAL A 95 15.69 -6.23 -15.64
C VAL A 95 16.91 -6.79 -14.94
N ALA A 96 16.82 -7.12 -13.64
CA ALA A 96 17.92 -7.70 -12.88
C ALA A 96 18.32 -9.10 -13.42
N ILE A 97 17.34 -9.95 -13.74
CA ILE A 97 17.59 -11.26 -14.34
C ILE A 97 18.22 -11.11 -15.72
N MET A 98 17.70 -10.23 -16.57
CA MET A 98 18.26 -9.94 -17.89
C MET A 98 19.68 -9.41 -17.80
N GLY A 99 19.95 -8.48 -16.88
CA GLY A 99 21.29 -7.98 -16.59
C GLY A 99 22.23 -9.11 -16.21
N LYS A 100 21.82 -10.01 -15.32
CA LYS A 100 22.62 -11.19 -14.93
C LYS A 100 22.88 -12.14 -16.09
N LEU A 101 21.88 -12.44 -16.92
CA LEU A 101 22.02 -13.33 -18.08
C LEU A 101 23.01 -12.77 -19.11
N LEU A 102 23.02 -11.44 -19.28
CA LEU A 102 23.94 -10.73 -20.18
C LEU A 102 25.27 -10.37 -19.49
N LYS A 103 25.52 -10.86 -18.27
CA LYS A 103 26.71 -10.54 -17.46
C LYS A 103 26.92 -9.02 -17.30
N TRP A 104 25.84 -8.26 -17.30
CA TRP A 104 25.82 -6.80 -17.17
C TRP A 104 26.63 -6.06 -18.24
N ALA A 105 26.89 -6.72 -19.38
CA ALA A 105 27.60 -6.17 -20.52
C ALA A 105 26.71 -6.35 -21.76
N ILE A 106 26.40 -5.25 -22.43
CA ILE A 106 25.77 -5.32 -23.74
C ILE A 106 26.90 -5.20 -24.76
N PRO A 107 27.00 -6.12 -25.74
CA PRO A 107 28.02 -6.00 -26.77
C PRO A 107 27.93 -4.62 -27.43
N ALA A 108 29.07 -3.93 -27.49
CA ALA A 108 29.14 -2.62 -28.10
C ALA A 108 28.65 -2.70 -29.55
N ILE A 109 27.80 -1.75 -29.94
CA ILE A 109 27.31 -1.67 -31.31
C ILE A 109 28.38 -0.92 -32.10
N PRO A 110 29.08 -1.57 -33.06
CA PRO A 110 30.06 -0.88 -33.89
C PRO A 110 29.33 0.14 -34.76
N LEU A 111 29.48 1.43 -34.43
CA LEU A 111 29.03 2.54 -35.26
C LEU A 111 30.17 2.95 -36.21
N ASP A 112 30.54 2.02 -37.11
CA ASP A 112 31.61 2.24 -38.11
C ASP A 112 31.28 3.36 -39.12
N TRP A 113 30.05 3.90 -39.09
CA TRP A 113 29.60 4.91 -40.04
C TRP A 113 29.98 6.35 -39.66
N PHE A 114 30.48 6.61 -38.44
CA PHE A 114 30.69 7.98 -37.94
C PHE A 114 32.03 8.28 -37.25
N ASP A 115 33.03 7.40 -37.31
CA ASP A 115 34.37 7.63 -36.70
C ASP A 115 34.29 8.07 -35.21
N HIS A 116 33.21 7.67 -34.54
CA HIS A 116 32.93 7.96 -33.14
C HIS A 116 33.26 6.75 -32.29
N ALA A 117 33.65 7.01 -31.03
CA ALA A 117 33.88 5.96 -30.05
C ALA A 117 32.66 5.03 -29.97
N PRO A 118 32.87 3.70 -29.84
CA PRO A 118 31.77 2.75 -29.75
C PRO A 118 30.87 3.14 -28.57
N LEU A 119 29.57 3.25 -28.84
CA LEU A 119 28.58 3.43 -27.77
C LEU A 119 28.58 2.15 -26.93
N ASP A 120 28.88 2.29 -25.64
CA ASP A 120 28.78 1.21 -24.66
C ASP A 120 27.42 1.30 -23.94
N PRO A 121 26.38 0.56 -24.39
CA PRO A 121 25.07 0.56 -23.74
C PRO A 121 25.05 -0.12 -22.36
N SER A 122 26.18 -0.60 -21.84
CA SER A 122 26.24 -1.30 -20.54
C SER A 122 25.79 -0.43 -19.35
N PHE A 123 25.82 0.91 -19.47
CA PHE A 123 25.28 1.82 -18.45
C PHE A 123 23.75 1.73 -18.28
N LEU A 124 23.03 1.20 -19.27
CA LEU A 124 21.57 1.11 -19.25
C LEU A 124 21.06 0.19 -18.15
N PHE A 125 21.74 -0.94 -17.90
CA PHE A 125 21.29 -1.91 -16.90
C PHE A 125 21.36 -1.35 -15.48
N PRO A 126 22.52 -0.84 -15.00
CA PRO A 126 22.60 -0.13 -13.73
C PRO A 126 21.60 1.02 -13.66
N GLY A 127 21.55 1.87 -14.70
CA GLY A 127 20.71 3.06 -14.66
C GLY A 127 19.22 2.77 -14.56
N VAL A 128 18.71 1.82 -15.35
CA VAL A 128 17.31 1.40 -15.29
C VAL A 128 17.00 0.70 -13.97
N LEU A 129 17.89 -0.15 -13.49
CA LEU A 129 17.66 -0.87 -12.24
C LEU A 129 17.64 0.08 -11.04
N THR A 130 18.58 1.02 -10.94
CA THR A 130 18.59 2.04 -9.88
C THR A 130 17.38 2.95 -9.98
N PHE A 131 17.00 3.38 -11.20
CA PHE A 131 15.78 4.14 -11.42
C PHE A 131 14.56 3.42 -10.81
N LEU A 132 14.37 2.15 -11.16
CA LEU A 132 13.27 1.33 -10.66
C LEU A 132 13.34 1.17 -9.14
N PHE A 133 14.53 0.92 -8.59
CA PHE A 133 14.71 0.69 -7.16
C PHE A 133 14.44 1.95 -6.34
N VAL A 134 14.97 3.10 -6.75
CA VAL A 134 14.71 4.39 -6.09
C VAL A 134 13.25 4.78 -6.24
N PHE A 135 12.66 4.59 -7.44
CA PHE A 135 11.25 4.85 -7.67
C PHE A 135 10.36 4.00 -6.75
N LEU A 136 10.64 2.70 -6.66
CA LEU A 136 9.96 1.79 -5.75
C LEU A 136 10.12 2.25 -4.31
N GLY A 137 11.35 2.57 -3.86
CA GLY A 137 11.61 3.01 -2.49
C GLY A 137 10.87 4.29 -2.11
N VAL A 138 10.86 5.30 -2.99
CA VAL A 138 10.09 6.53 -2.78
C VAL A 138 8.59 6.21 -2.75
N ARG A 139 8.10 5.35 -3.64
CA ARG A 139 6.69 4.95 -3.69
C ARG A 139 6.26 4.05 -2.53
N SER A 140 7.18 3.33 -1.90
CA SER A 140 6.91 2.55 -0.69
C SER A 140 6.42 3.43 0.46
N VAL A 141 6.78 4.73 0.48
CA VAL A 141 6.22 5.67 1.47
C VAL A 141 4.73 5.87 1.23
N ALA A 142 4.32 6.09 -0.02
CA ALA A 142 2.91 6.21 -0.38
C ALA A 142 2.14 4.92 -0.05
N PHE A 143 2.77 3.75 -0.27
CA PHE A 143 2.23 2.45 0.15
C PHE A 143 1.96 2.37 1.65
N ILE A 144 2.95 2.72 2.49
CA ILE A 144 2.81 2.72 3.96
C ILE A 144 1.69 3.65 4.39
N THR A 145 1.63 4.88 3.84
CA THR A 145 0.54 5.81 4.16
C THR A 145 -0.83 5.27 3.76
N GLY A 146 -0.92 4.51 2.65
CA GLY A 146 -2.13 3.83 2.22
C GLY A 146 -2.58 2.75 3.21
N ILE A 147 -1.66 1.90 3.70
CA ILE A 147 -1.97 0.90 4.73
C ILE A 147 -2.46 1.57 6.02
N LEU A 148 -1.73 2.59 6.50
CA LEU A 148 -2.12 3.31 7.72
C LEU A 148 -3.49 3.96 7.57
N SER A 149 -3.84 4.41 6.36
CA SER A 149 -5.18 4.92 6.06
C SER A 149 -6.25 3.84 6.17
N ILE A 150 -6.01 2.60 5.70
CA ILE A 150 -6.95 1.48 5.91
C ILE A 150 -7.09 1.20 7.39
N LEU A 151 -5.97 1.07 8.11
CA LEU A 151 -6.00 0.73 9.53
C LEU A 151 -6.81 1.76 10.33
N ARG A 152 -6.59 3.05 10.06
CA ARG A 152 -7.39 4.12 10.67
C ARG A 152 -8.87 3.99 10.30
N LEU A 153 -9.17 3.72 9.02
CA LEU A 153 -10.55 3.58 8.56
C LEU A 153 -11.26 2.39 9.23
N THR A 154 -10.61 1.23 9.33
CA THR A 154 -11.16 0.05 10.02
C THR A 154 -11.34 0.30 11.51
N THR A 155 -10.42 1.01 12.17
CA THR A 155 -10.60 1.44 13.57
C THR A 155 -11.78 2.39 13.72
N THR A 156 -11.94 3.41 12.85
CA THR A 156 -13.08 4.33 12.93
C THR A 156 -14.42 3.61 12.72
N ILE A 157 -14.45 2.65 11.81
CA ILE A 157 -15.61 1.78 11.56
C ILE A 157 -15.97 0.97 12.80
N ALA A 158 -14.98 0.33 13.43
CA ALA A 158 -15.21 -0.49 14.62
C ALA A 158 -15.73 0.36 15.79
N ILE A 159 -15.23 1.58 15.94
CA ILE A 159 -15.70 2.55 16.95
C ILE A 159 -17.16 2.98 16.65
N ASP A 160 -17.48 3.29 15.40
CA ASP A 160 -18.84 3.68 15.00
C ASP A 160 -19.85 2.55 15.23
N GLU A 161 -19.48 1.30 14.91
CA GLU A 161 -20.31 0.11 15.15
C GLU A 161 -20.52 -0.15 16.65
N ALA A 162 -19.46 -0.05 17.46
CA ALA A 162 -19.56 -0.18 18.91
C ALA A 162 -20.52 0.87 19.50
N ARG A 163 -20.37 2.14 19.08
CA ARG A 163 -21.26 3.23 19.51
C ARG A 163 -22.71 3.03 19.05
N ALA A 164 -22.93 2.48 17.86
CA ALA A 164 -24.27 2.19 17.37
C ALA A 164 -24.94 1.09 18.21
N ARG A 165 -24.19 0.06 18.60
CA ARG A 165 -24.67 -1.01 19.49
C ARG A 165 -24.96 -0.51 20.90
N ASP A 166 -24.09 0.33 21.46
CA ASP A 166 -24.30 0.90 22.80
C ASP A 166 -25.58 1.75 22.84
N ARG A 167 -25.81 2.60 21.82
CA ARG A 167 -27.06 3.37 21.71
C ARG A 167 -28.33 2.53 21.59
N LEU A 168 -28.23 1.35 20.95
CA LEU A 168 -29.36 0.42 20.85
C LEU A 168 -29.65 -0.25 22.19
N ARG A 169 -28.61 -0.52 23.01
CA ARG A 169 -28.77 -1.03 24.38
C ARG A 169 -29.40 0.02 25.28
N ASP A 170 -28.87 1.24 25.27
CA ASP A 170 -29.39 2.33 26.11
C ASP A 170 -30.88 2.60 25.83
N ARG A 171 -31.29 2.61 24.56
CA ARG A 171 -32.72 2.74 24.20
C ARG A 171 -33.56 1.55 24.63
N GLY A 172 -33.01 0.33 24.53
CA GLY A 172 -33.71 -0.86 25.01
C GLY A 172 -33.93 -0.83 26.52
N ASP A 173 -32.96 -0.32 27.28
CA ASP A 173 -33.07 -0.14 28.72
C ASP A 173 -34.06 0.98 29.08
N GLU A 174 -34.07 2.09 28.34
CA GLU A 174 -35.08 3.16 28.47
C GLU A 174 -36.50 2.63 28.18
N ASP A 175 -36.69 1.89 27.08
CA ASP A 175 -37.98 1.30 26.72
C ASP A 175 -38.42 0.26 27.76
N ALA A 176 -37.50 -0.53 28.31
CA ALA A 176 -37.78 -1.49 29.37
C ALA A 176 -38.18 -0.81 30.69
N LEU A 177 -37.53 0.30 31.05
CA LEU A 177 -37.91 1.14 32.20
C LEU A 177 -39.27 1.80 31.98
N ALA A 178 -39.55 2.29 30.77
CA ALA A 178 -40.84 2.88 30.43
C ALA A 178 -41.99 1.86 30.42
N ALA A 179 -41.71 0.61 30.05
CA ALA A 179 -42.66 -0.49 30.09
C ALA A 179 -42.80 -1.15 31.48
N TYR A 180 -41.99 -0.74 32.46
CA TYR A 180 -42.07 -1.28 33.81
C TYR A 180 -43.29 -0.70 34.56
N GLU A 181 -44.33 -1.53 34.73
CA GLU A 181 -45.42 -1.18 35.64
C GLU A 181 -44.98 -1.30 37.10
N MET A 182 -45.06 -0.19 37.83
CA MET A 182 -44.79 -0.17 39.27
C MET A 182 -45.73 -1.13 40.00
N PRO A 183 -45.23 -1.94 40.96
CA PRO A 183 -46.08 -2.79 41.80
C PRO A 183 -47.14 -1.93 42.50
N LYS A 184 -48.37 -2.45 42.60
CA LYS A 184 -49.51 -1.70 43.17
C LYS A 184 -49.31 -1.22 44.60
N ASP A 185 -48.38 -1.84 45.34
CA ASP A 185 -48.04 -1.50 46.72
C ASP A 185 -46.88 -0.51 46.86
N TYR A 186 -46.26 -0.09 45.75
CA TYR A 186 -45.17 0.87 45.76
C TYR A 186 -45.74 2.26 46.08
N ALA A 187 -45.49 2.74 47.31
CA ALA A 187 -46.02 3.96 47.97
C ALA A 187 -47.12 3.73 49.02
N VAL A 188 -47.46 2.48 49.37
CA VAL A 188 -48.24 2.25 50.59
C VAL A 188 -47.35 2.62 51.79
N ARG A 189 -47.74 3.69 52.50
CA ARG A 189 -47.10 4.04 53.78
C ARG A 189 -47.32 2.88 54.74
N VAL A 190 -46.24 2.19 55.09
CA VAL A 190 -46.25 1.24 56.19
C VAL A 190 -46.23 2.07 57.47
N GLU A 191 -47.39 2.21 58.10
CA GLU A 191 -47.47 2.76 59.46
C GLU A 191 -46.84 1.73 60.41
N LEU A 192 -45.69 2.10 60.99
CA LEU A 192 -45.03 1.28 62.00
C LEU A 192 -45.83 1.37 63.31
N PRO A 193 -46.18 0.25 63.96
CA PRO A 193 -46.87 0.26 65.23
C PRO A 193 -45.98 0.90 66.31
N HIS A 194 -46.53 1.89 67.02
CA HIS A 194 -45.93 2.51 68.20
C HIS A 194 -46.17 1.67 69.46
#